data_AF-A0A0J8G7W8-F1
#
_entry.id   AF-A0A0J8G7W8-F1
#
_cell.length_a   1.000
_cell.length_b   1.000
_cell.length_c   1.000
_cell.angle_alpha   90.00
_cell.angle_beta   90.00
_cell.angle_gamma   90.00
#
_symmetry.space_group_name_H-M   'P 1'
#
loop_
_entity.id
_entity.type
_entity.pdbx_description
1 polymer ?
#
loop_
_entity_poly.entity_id
_entity_poly.type
_entity_poly.pdbx_seq_one_letter_code
_entity_poly.pdbx_strand_id
1 'polypeptide(L)'
;MIEIILALLIIVFVFYLIIKKYQPAIVLLIAGLVLLTMALLLGKPLLESADATGFAVLDIFKKLELVFINQLGMVGITIMTLFGFASYMNYLGANDVAVTLLTKPLGRIKAKYVLVPIVFIIGNILSLFVPSASSLAVILMAILYPVLKKIGLSALTAGGVIATVATIMPTPLGADNVIAAKTLGYDLFDYVFLNHAIISIPTLIVMAFAHYFWQKYMDKRQGEKAFVDIDEEKVQQEEKILPPKYYAIFPMLPLIFIVVIGIFFRDIKADVVILTLISFFITIFVEMLRNKAFKKPLDDSFEFFKGMGQGFTQVVVLVVGGVMFAEGMSAIGIIDMLTTSVQHVESAGTMLTFIFSGATFLLGLVSGGGLAMFYATVDLLPNIAASANIDGILLALPMQLIANLVRSISPVAAVIMVVASIIKVSPMEIIKRTSVPVIVGIIMVMILSLIIL
;
A
#
# COMPACT_ATOMS: atom_id res chain seq x y z
N MET A 1 10.14 -15.21 -32.28
CA MET A 1 10.49 -16.37 -31.42
C MET A 1 11.71 -16.10 -30.53
N ILE A 2 12.84 -15.59 -31.05
CA ILE A 2 14.02 -15.26 -30.23
C ILE A 2 13.71 -14.18 -29.17
N GLU A 3 12.97 -13.13 -29.55
CA GLU A 3 12.51 -12.06 -28.64
C GLU A 3 11.70 -12.60 -27.45
N ILE A 4 10.86 -13.61 -27.68
CA ILE A 4 10.04 -14.27 -26.65
C ILE A 4 10.92 -15.01 -25.64
N ILE A 5 11.87 -15.81 -26.13
CA ILE A 5 12.75 -16.60 -25.27
C ILE A 5 13.59 -15.66 -24.41
N LEU A 6 14.15 -14.60 -25.01
CA LEU A 6 14.97 -13.62 -24.30
C LEU A 6 14.19 -12.91 -23.19
N ALA A 7 12.97 -12.48 -23.48
CA ALA A 7 12.19 -11.79 -22.48
C ALA A 7 11.63 -12.71 -21.40
N LEU A 8 11.24 -13.93 -21.75
CA LEU A 8 10.80 -14.91 -20.77
C LEU A 8 11.96 -15.27 -19.83
N LEU A 9 13.19 -15.37 -20.35
CA LEU A 9 14.39 -15.49 -19.53
C LEU A 9 14.59 -14.28 -18.61
N ILE A 10 14.43 -13.06 -19.11
CA ILE A 10 14.56 -11.83 -18.31
C ILE A 10 13.47 -11.76 -17.24
N ILE A 11 12.22 -12.08 -17.56
CA ILE A 11 11.10 -12.15 -16.60
C ILE A 11 11.43 -13.15 -15.49
N VAL A 12 11.83 -14.38 -15.85
CA VAL A 12 12.19 -15.42 -14.87
C VAL A 12 13.36 -14.95 -14.01
N PHE A 13 14.35 -14.28 -14.59
CA PHE A 13 15.50 -13.75 -13.86
C PHE A 13 15.11 -12.62 -12.91
N VAL A 14 14.23 -11.70 -13.31
CA VAL A 14 13.68 -10.63 -12.45
C VAL A 14 12.96 -11.24 -11.26
N PHE A 15 12.04 -12.18 -11.48
CA PHE A 15 11.33 -12.87 -10.41
C PHE A 15 12.29 -13.61 -9.48
N TYR A 16 13.29 -14.30 -10.04
CA TYR A 16 14.32 -14.99 -9.26
C TYR A 16 15.09 -14.04 -8.34
N LEU A 17 15.50 -12.87 -8.84
CA LEU A 17 16.22 -11.88 -8.04
C LEU A 17 15.32 -11.26 -6.95
N ILE A 18 14.06 -10.99 -7.26
CA ILE A 18 13.09 -10.49 -6.26
C ILE A 18 12.89 -11.52 -5.15
N ILE A 19 12.74 -12.80 -5.50
CA ILE A 19 12.64 -13.91 -4.51
C ILE A 19 13.91 -14.00 -3.66
N LYS A 20 15.09 -13.75 -4.25
CA LYS A 20 16.36 -13.67 -3.53
C LYS A 20 16.56 -12.37 -2.73
N LYS A 21 15.53 -11.54 -2.57
CA LYS A 21 15.54 -10.30 -1.78
C LYS A 21 16.51 -9.23 -2.29
N TYR A 22 16.78 -9.21 -3.59
CA TYR A 22 17.43 -8.06 -4.22
C TYR A 22 16.46 -6.88 -4.25
N GLN A 23 16.98 -5.64 -4.30
CA GLN A 23 16.17 -4.43 -4.31
C GLN A 23 15.33 -4.36 -5.61
N PRO A 24 13.99 -4.51 -5.56
CA PRO A 24 13.17 -4.70 -6.77
C PRO A 24 13.27 -3.53 -7.75
N ALA A 25 13.37 -2.30 -7.23
CA ALA A 25 13.46 -1.11 -8.06
C ALA A 25 14.69 -1.13 -8.98
N ILE A 26 15.84 -1.53 -8.45
CA ILE A 26 17.09 -1.62 -9.23
C ILE A 26 17.07 -2.82 -10.17
N VAL A 27 16.51 -3.95 -9.73
CA VAL A 27 16.36 -5.14 -10.58
C VAL A 27 15.53 -4.84 -11.82
N LEU A 28 14.38 -4.17 -11.65
CA LEU A 28 13.49 -3.80 -12.76
C LEU A 28 14.10 -2.75 -13.68
N LEU A 29 14.77 -1.75 -13.11
CA LEU A 29 15.47 -0.73 -13.90
C LEU A 29 16.56 -1.37 -14.76
N ILE A 30 17.40 -2.25 -14.19
CA ILE A 30 18.42 -2.98 -14.95
C ILE A 30 17.78 -3.85 -16.02
N ALA A 31 16.71 -4.58 -15.70
CA ALA A 31 16.01 -5.41 -16.67
C ALA A 31 15.43 -4.58 -17.84
N GLY A 32 14.84 -3.42 -17.55
CA GLY A 32 14.37 -2.48 -18.56
C GLY A 32 15.51 -1.97 -19.46
N LEU A 33 16.65 -1.59 -18.88
CA LEU A 33 17.83 -1.18 -19.65
C LEU A 33 18.37 -2.30 -20.55
N VAL A 34 18.41 -3.53 -20.05
CA VAL A 34 18.83 -4.70 -20.84
C VAL A 34 17.87 -4.93 -22.00
N LEU A 35 16.56 -4.85 -21.77
CA LEU A 35 15.54 -5.01 -22.81
C LEU A 35 15.60 -3.91 -23.87
N LEU A 36 15.78 -2.64 -23.48
CA LEU A 36 15.97 -1.53 -24.42
C LEU A 36 17.27 -1.69 -25.23
N THR A 37 18.33 -2.17 -24.60
CA THR A 37 19.58 -2.50 -25.32
C THR A 37 19.34 -3.59 -26.36
N MET A 38 18.57 -4.63 -26.02
CA MET A 38 18.20 -5.68 -26.98
C MET A 38 17.33 -5.12 -28.11
N ALA A 39 16.34 -4.29 -27.82
CA ALA A 39 15.50 -3.64 -28.83
C ALA A 39 16.34 -2.81 -29.81
N LEU A 40 17.35 -2.09 -29.30
CA LEU A 40 18.30 -1.34 -30.12
C LEU A 40 19.12 -2.26 -31.05
N LEU A 41 19.64 -3.37 -30.52
CA LEU A 41 20.38 -4.36 -31.31
C LEU A 41 19.51 -5.04 -32.39
N LEU A 42 18.19 -5.12 -32.16
CA LEU A 42 17.20 -5.60 -33.12
C LEU A 42 16.76 -4.53 -34.12
N GLY A 43 17.33 -3.33 -34.06
CA GLY A 43 17.02 -2.23 -34.98
C GLY A 43 15.66 -1.56 -34.72
N LYS A 44 15.07 -1.76 -33.54
CA LYS A 44 13.80 -1.12 -33.17
C LYS A 44 14.07 0.29 -32.60
N PRO A 45 13.39 1.33 -33.08
CA PRO A 45 13.58 2.69 -32.58
C PRO A 45 13.10 2.78 -31.12
N LEU A 46 13.91 3.41 -30.25
CA LEU A 46 13.61 3.56 -28.83
C LEU A 46 12.87 4.86 -28.49
N LEU A 47 13.07 5.89 -29.32
CA LEU A 47 12.52 7.23 -29.18
C LEU A 47 11.96 7.69 -30.53
N GLU A 48 10.98 8.58 -30.48
CA GLU A 48 10.54 9.29 -31.67
C GLU A 48 11.67 10.20 -32.18
N SER A 49 11.67 10.50 -33.48
CA SER A 49 12.76 11.26 -34.12
C SER A 49 12.98 12.66 -33.52
N ALA A 50 11.95 13.25 -32.91
CA ALA A 50 12.04 14.55 -32.24
C ALA A 50 12.81 14.50 -30.90
N ASP A 51 12.81 13.34 -30.23
CA ASP A 51 13.44 13.15 -28.91
C ASP A 51 14.79 12.42 -29.00
N ALA A 52 15.16 11.94 -30.19
CA ALA A 52 16.41 11.23 -30.42
C ALA A 52 17.63 12.12 -30.17
N THR A 53 18.63 11.57 -29.49
CA THR A 53 19.87 12.29 -29.15
C THR A 53 20.86 12.38 -30.32
N GLY A 54 20.59 11.64 -31.41
CA GLY A 54 21.52 11.44 -32.53
C GLY A 54 22.57 10.35 -32.28
N PHE A 55 22.63 9.75 -31.09
CA PHE A 55 23.47 8.60 -30.79
C PHE A 55 22.69 7.50 -30.05
N ALA A 56 22.48 6.38 -30.73
CA ALA A 56 21.51 5.36 -30.34
C ALA A 56 21.73 4.75 -28.93
N VAL A 57 22.96 4.74 -28.42
CA VAL A 57 23.26 4.28 -27.05
C VAL A 57 22.79 5.31 -26.01
N LEU A 58 22.93 6.60 -26.30
CA LEU A 58 22.42 7.67 -25.42
C LEU A 58 20.90 7.71 -25.40
N ASP A 59 20.22 7.25 -26.45
CA ASP A 59 18.75 7.16 -26.48
C ASP A 59 18.19 6.23 -25.39
N ILE A 60 18.96 5.20 -24.97
CA ILE A 60 18.58 4.34 -23.83
C ILE A 60 18.53 5.16 -22.53
N PHE A 61 19.56 5.97 -22.27
CA PHE A 61 19.62 6.82 -21.08
C PHE A 61 18.68 8.02 -21.18
N LYS A 62 18.42 8.52 -22.38
CA LYS A 62 17.42 9.56 -22.61
C LYS A 62 16.02 9.04 -22.34
N LYS A 63 15.71 7.80 -22.73
CA LYS A 63 14.46 7.13 -22.34
C LYS A 63 14.34 7.02 -20.82
N LEU A 64 15.41 6.64 -20.12
CA LEU A 64 15.44 6.62 -18.66
C LEU A 64 15.15 8.00 -18.04
N GLU A 65 15.79 9.06 -18.56
CA GLU A 65 15.53 10.44 -18.13
C GLU A 65 14.05 10.83 -18.31
N LEU A 66 13.48 10.56 -19.48
CA LEU A 66 12.08 10.85 -19.78
C LEU A 66 11.11 10.07 -18.87
N VAL A 67 11.39 8.80 -18.60
CA VAL A 67 10.59 8.00 -17.66
C VAL A 67 10.65 8.60 -16.25
N PHE A 68 11.84 9.04 -15.79
CA PHE A 68 11.93 9.74 -14.50
C PHE A 68 11.11 11.02 -14.47
N ILE A 69 11.22 11.88 -15.49
CA ILE A 69 10.47 13.14 -15.58
C ILE A 69 8.96 12.88 -15.56
N ASN A 70 8.50 11.96 -16.42
CA ASN A 70 7.08 11.63 -16.57
C ASN A 70 6.53 11.04 -15.27
N GLN A 71 7.25 10.10 -14.65
CA GLN A 71 6.76 9.47 -13.44
C GLN A 71 6.81 10.37 -12.21
N LEU A 72 7.79 11.27 -12.11
CA LEU A 72 7.79 12.31 -11.08
C LEU A 72 6.58 13.23 -11.21
N GLY A 73 6.22 13.62 -12.44
CA GLY A 73 5.07 14.50 -12.71
C GLY A 73 3.71 13.80 -12.51
N MET A 74 3.52 12.61 -13.07
CA MET A 74 2.24 11.91 -13.03
C MET A 74 1.93 11.42 -11.61
N VAL A 75 2.84 10.67 -11.00
CA VAL A 75 2.55 9.89 -9.78
C VAL A 75 3.44 10.33 -8.62
N GLY A 76 4.71 10.63 -8.91
CA GLY A 76 5.75 10.82 -7.91
C GLY A 76 5.50 11.98 -6.97
N ILE A 77 5.15 13.16 -7.48
CA ILE A 77 4.82 14.33 -6.65
C ILE A 77 3.68 14.04 -5.68
N THR A 78 2.64 13.33 -6.12
CA THR A 78 1.51 12.96 -5.25
C THR A 78 1.97 12.06 -4.12
N ILE A 79 2.72 11.01 -4.42
CA ILE A 79 3.24 10.08 -3.41
C ILE A 79 4.18 10.78 -2.43
N MET A 80 5.15 11.53 -2.95
CA MET A 80 6.10 12.27 -2.15
C MET A 80 5.38 13.22 -1.19
N THR A 81 4.39 13.97 -1.69
CA THR A 81 3.60 14.91 -0.88
C THR A 81 2.81 14.20 0.23
N LEU A 82 2.19 13.05 -0.08
CA LEU A 82 1.45 12.24 0.91
C LEU A 82 2.38 11.71 2.01
N PHE A 83 3.55 11.17 1.64
CA PHE A 83 4.56 10.71 2.59
C PHE A 83 5.13 11.87 3.42
N GLY A 84 5.36 13.02 2.80
CA GLY A 84 5.79 14.24 3.48
C GLY A 84 4.80 14.66 4.56
N PHE A 85 3.52 14.73 4.19
CA PHE A 85 2.47 15.11 5.13
C PHE A 85 2.34 14.10 6.27
N ALA A 86 2.33 12.80 5.96
CA ALA A 86 2.27 11.74 6.98
C ALA A 86 3.48 11.79 7.95
N SER A 87 4.68 12.05 7.43
CA SER A 87 5.89 12.23 8.24
C SER A 87 5.76 13.41 9.19
N TYR A 88 5.28 14.56 8.69
CA TYR A 88 5.10 15.76 9.50
C TYR A 88 4.02 15.57 10.58
N MET A 89 2.89 14.92 10.27
CA MET A 89 1.85 14.59 11.26
C MET A 89 2.36 13.64 12.35
N ASN A 90 3.21 12.69 11.97
CA ASN A 90 3.86 11.78 12.92
C ASN A 90 4.83 12.53 13.82
N TYR A 91 5.64 13.44 13.26
CA TYR A 91 6.57 14.28 13.99
C TYR A 91 5.87 15.14 15.05
N LEU A 92 4.76 15.80 14.67
CA LEU A 92 3.96 16.62 15.60
C LEU A 92 3.25 15.80 16.69
N GLY A 93 3.16 14.47 16.55
CA GLY A 93 2.37 13.61 17.45
C GLY A 93 0.86 13.64 17.16
N ALA A 94 0.43 14.21 16.02
CA ALA A 94 -0.98 14.29 15.65
C ALA A 94 -1.59 12.90 15.42
N ASN A 95 -0.82 11.98 14.84
CA ASN A 95 -1.18 10.58 14.66
C ASN A 95 -1.45 9.88 16.00
N ASP A 96 -0.57 10.09 17.00
CA ASP A 96 -0.70 9.51 18.33
C ASP A 96 -1.98 10.02 19.03
N VAL A 97 -2.32 11.31 18.86
CA VAL A 97 -3.58 11.88 19.38
C VAL A 97 -4.80 11.26 18.70
N ALA A 98 -4.80 11.11 17.38
CA ALA A 98 -5.90 10.50 16.64
C ALA A 98 -6.15 9.06 17.10
N VAL A 99 -5.09 8.26 17.20
CA VAL A 99 -5.16 6.87 17.68
C VAL A 99 -5.67 6.82 19.13
N THR A 100 -5.14 7.67 20.02
CA THR A 100 -5.57 7.71 21.43
C THR A 100 -7.06 8.04 21.55
N LEU A 101 -7.56 9.04 20.82
CA LEU A 101 -8.96 9.45 20.88
C LEU A 101 -9.92 8.38 20.35
N LEU A 102 -9.58 7.73 19.24
CA LEU A 102 -10.41 6.70 18.63
C LEU A 102 -10.39 5.38 19.39
N THR A 103 -9.29 5.06 20.07
CA THR A 103 -9.16 3.80 20.84
C THR A 103 -9.68 3.92 22.27
N LYS A 104 -9.70 5.12 22.86
CA LYS A 104 -10.16 5.33 24.26
C LYS A 104 -11.54 4.75 24.60
N PRO A 105 -12.58 4.83 23.73
CA PRO A 105 -13.89 4.23 24.01
C PRO A 105 -13.85 2.70 24.12
N LEU A 106 -12.86 2.03 23.51
CA LEU A 106 -12.79 0.57 23.45
C LEU A 106 -12.59 -0.08 24.81
N GLY A 107 -11.92 0.62 25.74
CA GLY A 107 -11.75 0.17 27.12
C GLY A 107 -13.06 0.00 27.90
N ARG A 108 -14.20 0.51 27.40
CA ARG A 108 -15.51 0.39 28.05
C ARG A 108 -16.24 -0.90 27.68
N ILE A 109 -15.80 -1.62 26.65
CA ILE A 109 -16.47 -2.82 26.15
C ILE A 109 -15.98 -4.04 26.96
N LYS A 110 -16.89 -4.71 27.66
CA LYS A 110 -16.57 -5.87 28.53
C LYS A 110 -16.58 -7.22 27.80
N ALA A 111 -17.14 -7.28 26.59
CA ALA A 111 -17.28 -8.51 25.82
C ALA A 111 -15.99 -8.84 25.06
N LYS A 112 -15.15 -9.71 25.64
CA LYS A 112 -13.80 -10.06 25.15
C LYS A 112 -13.71 -10.27 23.64
N TYR A 113 -14.43 -11.25 23.09
CA TYR A 113 -14.33 -11.58 21.67
C TYR A 113 -15.10 -10.63 20.76
N VAL A 114 -16.14 -9.95 21.25
CA VAL A 114 -16.86 -8.92 20.46
C VAL A 114 -15.96 -7.70 20.21
N LEU A 115 -14.98 -7.47 21.08
CA LEU A 115 -14.00 -6.41 20.89
C LEU A 115 -13.07 -6.64 19.69
N VAL A 116 -12.78 -7.90 19.34
CA VAL A 116 -11.89 -8.27 18.23
C VAL A 116 -12.32 -7.67 16.88
N PRO A 117 -13.56 -7.90 16.38
CA PRO A 117 -14.01 -7.29 15.12
C PRO A 117 -14.04 -5.76 15.20
N ILE A 118 -14.40 -5.18 16.35
CA ILE A 118 -14.46 -3.72 16.52
C ILE A 118 -13.05 -3.12 16.41
N VAL A 119 -12.07 -3.72 17.07
CA VAL A 119 -10.66 -3.29 17.00
C VAL A 119 -10.13 -3.43 15.58
N PHE A 120 -10.45 -4.53 14.89
CA PHE A 120 -10.06 -4.73 13.49
C PHE A 120 -10.59 -3.60 12.59
N ILE A 121 -11.89 -3.28 12.70
CA ILE A 121 -12.50 -2.22 11.89
C ILE A 121 -11.95 -0.84 12.26
N ILE A 122 -11.85 -0.51 13.55
CA ILE A 122 -11.27 0.76 14.00
C ILE A 122 -9.81 0.88 13.58
N GLY A 123 -9.03 -0.20 13.65
CA GLY A 123 -7.65 -0.23 13.19
C GLY A 123 -7.53 0.04 11.69
N ASN A 124 -8.44 -0.49 10.86
CA ASN A 124 -8.48 -0.15 9.44
C ASN A 124 -8.99 1.28 9.19
N ILE A 125 -9.85 1.85 10.05
CA ILE A 125 -10.18 3.28 9.97
C ILE A 125 -8.97 4.14 10.36
N LEU A 126 -8.20 3.72 11.35
CA LEU A 126 -6.99 4.39 11.80
C LEU A 126 -5.88 4.40 10.75
N SER A 127 -5.89 3.45 9.80
CA SER A 127 -4.94 3.49 8.69
C SER A 127 -5.20 4.63 7.70
N LEU A 128 -6.35 5.29 7.76
CA LEU A 128 -6.60 6.56 7.06
C LEU A 128 -5.72 7.70 7.61
N PHE A 129 -5.33 7.62 8.89
CA PHE A 129 -4.51 8.62 9.58
C PHE A 129 -3.03 8.24 9.55
N VAL A 130 -2.76 6.93 9.64
CA VAL A 130 -1.40 6.37 9.69
C VAL A 130 -1.27 5.34 8.57
N PRO A 131 -0.84 5.75 7.35
CA PRO A 131 -0.82 4.87 6.18
C PRO A 131 0.17 3.69 6.29
N SER A 132 1.16 3.80 7.18
CA SER A 132 2.15 2.76 7.41
C SER A 132 1.64 1.71 8.40
N ALA A 133 1.40 0.49 7.91
CA ALA A 133 0.94 -0.63 8.72
C ALA A 133 1.86 -0.95 9.91
N SER A 134 3.19 -0.93 9.70
CA SER A 134 4.15 -1.17 10.79
C SER A 134 4.16 -0.03 11.80
N SER A 135 4.08 1.23 11.36
CA SER A 135 4.01 2.39 12.26
C SER A 135 2.72 2.38 13.07
N LEU A 136 1.58 2.11 12.43
CA LEU A 136 0.29 1.99 13.11
C LEU A 136 0.30 0.84 14.11
N ALA A 137 0.89 -0.31 13.77
CA ALA A 137 1.03 -1.42 14.71
C ALA A 137 1.87 -1.04 15.93
N VAL A 138 2.99 -0.31 15.78
CA VAL A 138 3.76 0.19 16.94
C VAL A 138 2.88 1.04 17.86
N ILE A 139 2.14 2.00 17.29
CA ILE A 139 1.29 2.90 18.08
C ILE A 139 0.17 2.12 18.78
N LEU A 140 -0.49 1.20 18.08
CA LEU A 140 -1.55 0.36 18.65
C LEU A 140 -1.03 -0.62 19.69
N MET A 141 0.20 -1.14 19.53
CA MET A 141 0.84 -1.95 20.55
C MET A 141 1.14 -1.14 21.80
N ALA A 142 1.54 0.13 21.68
CA ALA A 142 1.76 0.98 22.86
C ALA A 142 0.43 1.35 23.58
N ILE A 143 -0.62 1.66 22.81
CA ILE A 143 -1.85 2.27 23.36
C ILE A 143 -2.95 1.24 23.59
N LEU A 144 -3.26 0.43 22.58
CA LEU A 144 -4.44 -0.42 22.57
C LEU A 144 -4.15 -1.81 23.15
N TYR A 145 -2.97 -2.38 22.92
CA TYR A 145 -2.64 -3.72 23.41
C TYR A 145 -2.80 -3.87 24.94
N PRO A 146 -2.33 -2.95 25.81
CA PRO A 146 -2.57 -3.04 27.26
C PRO A 146 -4.07 -3.06 27.62
N VAL A 147 -4.88 -2.30 26.88
CA VAL A 147 -6.34 -2.28 27.06
C VAL A 147 -6.95 -3.64 26.70
N LEU A 148 -6.52 -4.26 25.60
CA LEU A 148 -7.01 -5.58 25.16
C LEU A 148 -6.62 -6.68 26.17
N LYS A 149 -5.39 -6.62 26.69
CA LYS A 149 -4.90 -7.54 27.73
C LYS A 149 -5.69 -7.41 29.03
N LYS A 150 -5.95 -6.19 29.50
CA LYS A 150 -6.76 -5.93 30.71
C LYS A 150 -8.19 -6.44 30.60
N ILE A 151 -8.78 -6.40 29.40
CA ILE A 151 -10.11 -6.97 29.13
C ILE A 151 -10.06 -8.51 29.12
N GLY A 152 -8.88 -9.11 29.02
CA GLY A 152 -8.64 -10.54 29.16
C GLY A 152 -8.61 -11.28 27.82
N LEU A 153 -8.27 -10.59 26.73
CA LEU A 153 -7.86 -11.23 25.47
C LEU A 153 -6.45 -11.81 25.60
N SER A 154 -6.18 -12.89 24.88
CA SER A 154 -4.85 -13.49 24.84
C SER A 154 -3.83 -12.54 24.17
N ALA A 155 -2.55 -12.67 24.50
CA ALA A 155 -1.49 -11.86 23.89
C ALA A 155 -1.44 -12.07 22.38
N LEU A 156 -1.61 -13.32 21.94
CA LEU A 156 -1.65 -13.68 20.52
C LEU A 156 -2.88 -13.13 19.80
N THR A 157 -4.05 -13.08 20.44
CA THR A 157 -5.23 -12.44 19.84
C THR A 157 -5.06 -10.94 19.73
N ALA A 158 -4.61 -10.27 20.79
CA ALA A 158 -4.38 -8.83 20.74
C ALA A 158 -3.34 -8.46 19.68
N GLY A 159 -2.20 -9.16 19.67
CA GLY A 159 -1.16 -8.99 18.65
C GLY A 159 -1.67 -9.33 17.24
N GLY A 160 -2.36 -10.46 17.08
CA GLY A 160 -2.91 -10.89 15.79
C GLY A 160 -3.89 -9.90 15.19
N VAL A 161 -4.78 -9.30 15.98
CA VAL A 161 -5.72 -8.29 15.46
C VAL A 161 -4.98 -7.00 15.10
N ILE A 162 -4.04 -6.54 15.93
CA ILE A 162 -3.21 -5.36 15.64
C ILE A 162 -2.34 -5.58 14.39
N ALA A 163 -1.85 -6.79 14.17
CA ALA A 163 -1.06 -7.15 13.00
C ALA A 163 -1.85 -7.17 11.68
N THR A 164 -3.19 -7.23 11.75
CA THR A 164 -4.09 -7.23 10.58
C THR A 164 -4.85 -5.90 10.43
N VAL A 165 -4.38 -4.81 11.04
CA VAL A 165 -4.88 -3.46 10.76
C VAL A 165 -4.12 -2.86 9.56
N ALA A 166 -4.65 -1.78 8.96
CA ALA A 166 -4.07 -1.17 7.76
C ALA A 166 -3.94 -2.13 6.57
N THR A 167 -5.07 -2.75 6.20
CA THR A 167 -5.15 -3.65 5.05
C THR A 167 -5.67 -2.93 3.82
N ILE A 168 -6.97 -2.97 3.58
CA ILE A 168 -7.62 -2.59 2.33
C ILE A 168 -8.63 -1.47 2.52
N MET A 169 -8.40 -0.54 3.44
CA MET A 169 -9.33 0.57 3.64
C MET A 169 -9.33 1.51 2.41
N PRO A 170 -10.49 1.81 1.78
CA PRO A 170 -10.57 2.75 0.66
C PRO A 170 -10.11 4.14 1.09
N THR A 171 -9.10 4.68 0.41
CA THR A 171 -8.61 6.03 0.68
C THR A 171 -7.92 6.69 -0.51
N PRO A 172 -8.24 7.95 -0.83
CA PRO A 172 -7.52 8.72 -1.84
C PRO A 172 -6.13 9.16 -1.36
N LEU A 173 -5.76 8.87 -0.11
CA LEU A 173 -4.43 9.17 0.45
C LEU A 173 -3.46 7.98 0.34
N GLY A 174 -3.92 6.85 -0.21
CA GLY A 174 -3.08 5.67 -0.44
C GLY A 174 -2.26 5.83 -1.70
N ALA A 175 -0.93 5.68 -1.61
CA ALA A 175 -0.04 5.78 -2.77
C ALA A 175 -0.39 4.74 -3.86
N ASP A 176 -0.80 3.55 -3.44
CA ASP A 176 -1.31 2.50 -4.31
C ASP A 176 -2.58 2.88 -5.06
N ASN A 177 -3.55 3.51 -4.38
CA ASN A 177 -4.76 4.00 -5.03
C ASN A 177 -4.46 5.11 -6.05
N VAL A 178 -3.54 6.02 -5.71
CA VAL A 178 -3.11 7.10 -6.63
C VAL A 178 -2.45 6.52 -7.88
N ILE A 179 -1.51 5.57 -7.70
CA ILE A 179 -0.84 4.90 -8.82
C ILE A 179 -1.87 4.20 -9.70
N ALA A 180 -2.72 3.37 -9.09
CA ALA A 180 -3.71 2.59 -9.83
C ALA A 180 -4.66 3.50 -10.63
N ALA A 181 -5.23 4.52 -10.00
CA ALA A 181 -6.14 5.45 -10.66
C ALA A 181 -5.47 6.17 -11.83
N LYS A 182 -4.26 6.72 -11.64
CA LYS A 182 -3.55 7.48 -12.68
C LYS A 182 -3.10 6.58 -13.84
N THR A 183 -2.57 5.39 -13.55
CA THR A 183 -2.14 4.43 -14.57
C THR A 183 -3.32 3.89 -15.40
N LEU A 184 -4.48 3.71 -14.77
CA LEU A 184 -5.70 3.22 -15.45
C LEU A 184 -6.55 4.33 -16.09
N GLY A 185 -6.22 5.60 -15.85
CA GLY A 185 -6.98 6.74 -16.37
C GLY A 185 -8.30 7.03 -15.64
N TYR A 186 -8.44 6.59 -14.39
CA TYR A 186 -9.61 6.87 -13.55
C TYR A 186 -9.44 8.17 -12.76
N ASP A 187 -10.55 8.89 -12.54
CA ASP A 187 -10.58 9.89 -11.47
C ASP A 187 -10.36 9.19 -10.11
N LEU A 188 -9.54 9.79 -9.25
CA LEU A 188 -9.15 9.17 -7.99
C LEU A 188 -10.35 8.98 -7.04
N PHE A 189 -11.28 9.93 -7.02
CA PHE A 189 -12.48 9.81 -6.19
C PHE A 189 -13.32 8.61 -6.67
N ASP A 190 -13.54 8.50 -7.98
CA ASP A 190 -14.33 7.41 -8.56
C ASP A 190 -13.63 6.06 -8.37
N TYR A 191 -12.31 5.99 -8.57
CA TYR A 191 -11.53 4.80 -8.29
C TYR A 191 -11.72 4.31 -6.85
N VAL A 192 -11.58 5.22 -5.88
CA VAL A 192 -11.60 4.86 -4.45
C VAL A 192 -13.02 4.56 -3.96
N PHE A 193 -13.98 5.41 -4.26
CA PHE A 193 -15.31 5.35 -3.64
C PHE A 193 -16.34 4.57 -4.45
N LEU A 194 -16.19 4.51 -5.79
CA LEU A 194 -17.14 3.80 -6.64
C LEU A 194 -16.66 2.40 -7.05
N ASN A 195 -15.35 2.14 -7.06
CA ASN A 195 -14.82 0.82 -7.43
C ASN A 195 -14.20 0.10 -6.23
N HIS A 196 -13.17 0.69 -5.62
CA HIS A 196 -12.44 0.09 -4.51
C HIS A 196 -13.32 -0.12 -3.27
N ALA A 197 -14.12 0.88 -2.86
CA ALA A 197 -14.95 0.80 -1.65
C ALA A 197 -16.01 -0.31 -1.71
N ILE A 198 -16.62 -0.54 -2.88
CA ILE A 198 -17.68 -1.55 -3.07
C ILE A 198 -17.13 -2.97 -2.86
N ILE A 199 -15.85 -3.21 -3.14
CA ILE A 199 -15.20 -4.51 -2.91
C ILE A 199 -14.60 -4.58 -1.50
N SER A 200 -13.87 -3.54 -1.10
CA SER A 200 -13.09 -3.55 0.14
C SER A 200 -13.92 -3.47 1.42
N ILE A 201 -15.00 -2.66 1.46
CA ILE A 201 -15.82 -2.52 2.67
C ILE A 201 -16.54 -3.84 3.03
N PRO A 202 -17.25 -4.51 2.10
CA PRO A 202 -17.83 -5.81 2.40
C PRO A 202 -16.77 -6.84 2.78
N THR A 203 -15.61 -6.81 2.13
CA THR A 203 -14.48 -7.68 2.49
C THR A 203 -14.03 -7.47 3.94
N LEU A 204 -13.83 -6.22 4.37
CA LEU A 204 -13.45 -5.89 5.75
C LEU A 204 -14.50 -6.37 6.77
N ILE A 205 -15.79 -6.26 6.44
CA ILE A 205 -16.87 -6.74 7.30
C ILE A 205 -16.77 -8.27 7.47
N VAL A 206 -16.61 -9.01 6.37
CA VAL A 206 -16.46 -10.47 6.41
C VAL A 206 -15.20 -10.87 7.17
N MET A 207 -14.09 -10.16 6.97
CA MET A 207 -12.84 -10.37 7.73
C MET A 207 -13.04 -10.13 9.22
N ALA A 208 -13.81 -9.11 9.63
CA ALA A 208 -14.11 -8.85 11.03
C ALA A 208 -14.84 -10.03 11.68
N PHE A 209 -15.84 -10.61 10.98
CA PHE A 209 -16.51 -11.83 11.45
C PHE A 209 -15.57 -13.02 11.51
N ALA A 210 -14.72 -13.22 10.48
CA ALA A 210 -13.72 -14.27 10.49
C ALA A 210 -12.75 -14.12 11.68
N HIS A 211 -12.33 -12.90 11.99
CA HIS A 211 -11.53 -12.57 13.17
C HIS A 211 -12.23 -13.00 14.46
N TYR A 212 -13.52 -12.68 14.64
CA TYR A 212 -14.27 -13.09 15.83
C TYR A 212 -14.20 -14.61 16.07
N PHE A 213 -14.57 -15.41 15.06
CA PHE A 213 -14.63 -16.87 15.20
C PHE A 213 -13.23 -17.49 15.30
N TRP A 214 -12.28 -17.02 14.50
CA TRP A 214 -10.95 -17.58 14.44
C TRP A 214 -10.14 -17.33 15.71
N GLN A 215 -10.20 -16.11 16.26
CA GLN A 215 -9.50 -15.80 17.50
C GLN A 215 -10.04 -16.62 18.68
N LYS A 216 -11.38 -16.76 18.76
CA LYS A 216 -12.02 -17.60 19.77
C LYS A 216 -11.64 -19.07 19.66
N TYR A 217 -11.58 -19.60 18.43
CA TYR A 217 -11.14 -20.97 18.17
C TYR A 217 -9.67 -21.17 18.57
N MET A 218 -8.78 -20.25 18.17
CA MET A 218 -7.35 -20.37 18.45
C MET A 218 -7.02 -20.21 19.93
N ASP A 219 -7.69 -19.32 20.66
CA ASP A 219 -7.55 -19.22 22.11
C ASP A 219 -7.96 -20.52 22.82
N LYS A 220 -9.08 -21.13 22.39
CA LYS A 220 -9.50 -22.44 22.92
C LYS A 220 -8.51 -23.55 22.60
N ARG A 221 -7.94 -23.55 21.39
CA ARG A 221 -7.01 -24.59 20.92
C ARG A 221 -5.62 -24.46 21.55
N GLN A 222 -5.12 -23.25 21.75
CA GLN A 222 -3.77 -23.00 22.28
C GLN A 222 -3.74 -22.95 23.82
N GLY A 223 -4.88 -22.70 24.47
CA GLY A 223 -4.98 -22.67 25.93
C GLY A 223 -4.00 -21.66 26.54
N GLU A 224 -3.27 -22.07 27.58
CA GLU A 224 -2.30 -21.22 28.28
C GLU A 224 -1.20 -20.66 27.36
N LYS A 225 -0.83 -21.37 26.29
CA LYS A 225 0.20 -20.90 25.34
C LYS A 225 -0.20 -19.60 24.62
N ALA A 226 -1.49 -19.26 24.59
CA ALA A 226 -1.98 -18.00 24.03
C ALA A 226 -1.75 -16.80 24.97
N PHE A 227 -1.65 -17.06 26.28
CA PHE A 227 -1.53 -16.06 27.33
C PHE A 227 -0.06 -15.90 27.72
N VAL A 228 0.75 -15.42 26.77
CA VAL A 228 2.15 -15.09 27.04
C VAL A 228 2.20 -14.01 28.12
N ASP A 229 3.00 -14.26 29.14
CA ASP A 229 3.25 -13.34 30.24
C ASP A 229 4.26 -12.30 29.76
N ILE A 230 3.77 -11.07 29.59
CA ILE A 230 4.56 -9.96 29.06
C ILE A 230 4.45 -8.86 30.11
N ASP A 231 5.61 -8.35 30.49
CA ASP A 231 5.73 -7.18 31.34
C ASP A 231 5.11 -5.97 30.63
N GLU A 232 3.88 -5.62 31.01
CA GLU A 232 3.08 -4.58 30.34
C GLU A 232 3.75 -3.21 30.43
N GLU A 233 4.58 -2.97 31.44
CA GLU A 233 5.38 -1.75 31.60
C GLU A 233 6.42 -1.60 30.48
N LYS A 234 6.88 -2.71 29.87
CA LYS A 234 7.83 -2.69 28.74
C LYS A 234 7.17 -2.45 27.37
N VAL A 235 5.84 -2.59 27.29
CA VAL A 235 5.06 -2.34 26.06
C VAL A 235 4.63 -0.88 25.99
N GLN A 236 4.47 -0.22 27.14
CA GLN A 236 4.24 1.21 27.22
C GLN A 236 5.53 1.93 26.80
N GLN A 237 5.44 2.77 25.77
CA GLN A 237 6.50 3.74 25.49
C GLN A 237 6.53 4.78 26.62
N GLU A 238 7.67 5.44 26.84
CA GLU A 238 7.73 6.63 27.70
C GLU A 238 6.53 7.54 27.41
N GLU A 239 5.88 8.09 28.45
CA GLU A 239 4.70 8.94 28.30
C GLU A 239 5.03 10.13 27.38
N LYS A 240 4.75 9.95 26.09
CA LYS A 240 4.96 10.97 25.09
C LYS A 240 3.95 12.07 25.40
N ILE A 241 4.44 13.28 25.68
CA ILE A 241 3.57 14.43 25.92
C ILE A 241 2.81 14.72 24.63
N LEU A 242 1.56 14.29 24.59
CA LEU A 242 0.71 14.43 23.41
C LEU A 242 0.29 15.89 23.21
N PRO A 243 0.22 16.37 21.96
CA PRO A 243 -0.33 17.68 21.67
C PRO A 243 -1.84 17.74 21.99
N PRO A 244 -2.45 18.93 21.97
CA PRO A 244 -3.89 19.10 22.22
C PRO A 244 -4.77 18.18 21.38
N LYS A 245 -5.94 17.81 21.93
CA LYS A 245 -6.87 16.85 21.30
C LYS A 245 -7.29 17.21 19.87
N TYR A 246 -7.36 18.50 19.53
CA TYR A 246 -7.75 18.93 18.19
C TYR A 246 -6.74 18.54 17.11
N TYR A 247 -5.51 18.14 17.47
CA TYR A 247 -4.50 17.67 16.51
C TYR A 247 -4.93 16.42 15.75
N ALA A 248 -5.86 15.64 16.31
CA ALA A 248 -6.40 14.47 15.62
C ALA A 248 -7.07 14.80 14.27
N ILE A 249 -7.46 16.06 14.04
CA ILE A 249 -8.05 16.46 12.76
C ILE A 249 -7.01 16.65 11.66
N PHE A 250 -5.76 17.01 12.00
CA PHE A 250 -4.76 17.38 11.01
C PHE A 250 -4.42 16.25 10.03
N PRO A 251 -4.20 14.99 10.47
CA PRO A 251 -3.96 13.89 9.54
C PRO A 251 -5.11 13.65 8.57
N MET A 252 -6.34 14.06 8.92
CA MET A 252 -7.52 13.90 8.07
C MET A 252 -7.78 15.08 7.14
N LEU A 253 -7.14 16.25 7.33
CA LEU A 253 -7.44 17.44 6.55
C LEU A 253 -7.41 17.21 5.03
N PRO A 254 -6.41 16.49 4.46
CA PRO A 254 -6.40 16.22 3.02
C PRO A 254 -7.62 15.41 2.59
N LEU A 255 -7.98 14.38 3.36
CA LEU A 255 -9.16 13.54 3.09
C LEU A 255 -10.46 14.33 3.20
N ILE A 256 -10.60 15.18 4.22
CA ILE A 256 -11.77 16.04 4.42
C ILE A 256 -11.93 16.96 3.20
N PHE A 257 -10.87 17.58 2.72
CA PHE A 257 -10.94 18.44 1.55
C PHE A 257 -11.30 17.67 0.28
N ILE A 258 -10.71 16.49 0.05
CA ILE A 258 -11.03 15.65 -1.11
C ILE A 258 -12.51 15.26 -1.11
N VAL A 259 -13.04 14.83 0.04
CA VAL A 259 -14.44 14.40 0.16
C VAL A 259 -15.39 15.59 0.00
N VAL A 260 -15.09 16.74 0.62
CA VAL A 260 -15.94 17.95 0.50
C VAL A 260 -15.97 18.44 -0.95
N ILE A 261 -14.83 18.48 -1.64
CA ILE A 261 -14.77 18.91 -3.04
C ILE A 261 -15.47 17.90 -3.95
N GLY A 262 -15.19 16.59 -3.80
CA GLY A 262 -15.79 15.54 -4.63
C GLY A 262 -17.32 15.41 -4.49
N ILE A 263 -17.88 15.77 -3.33
CA ILE A 263 -19.33 15.73 -3.10
C ILE A 263 -20.01 17.05 -3.52
N PHE A 264 -19.48 18.20 -3.09
CA PHE A 264 -20.18 19.48 -3.23
C PHE A 264 -19.71 20.33 -4.42
N PHE A 265 -18.52 20.07 -4.96
CA PHE A 265 -17.86 20.92 -5.95
C PHE A 265 -17.18 20.11 -7.06
N ARG A 266 -17.92 19.20 -7.71
CA ARG A 266 -17.39 18.29 -8.74
C ARG A 266 -16.70 18.98 -9.92
N ASP A 267 -17.04 20.23 -10.21
CA ASP A 267 -16.40 21.01 -11.27
C ASP A 267 -14.99 21.52 -10.89
N ILE A 268 -14.64 21.50 -9.60
CA ILE A 268 -13.33 21.92 -9.11
C ILE A 268 -12.34 20.75 -9.25
N LYS A 269 -11.40 20.90 -10.17
CA LYS A 269 -10.27 19.99 -10.33
C LYS A 269 -9.17 20.30 -9.31
N ALA A 270 -9.34 19.85 -8.07
CA ALA A 270 -8.31 19.94 -7.04
C ALA A 270 -7.62 18.59 -6.86
N ASP A 271 -6.38 18.47 -7.35
CA ASP A 271 -5.57 17.26 -7.16
C ASP A 271 -5.17 17.10 -5.68
N VAL A 272 -4.96 15.86 -5.25
CA VAL A 272 -4.54 15.47 -3.90
C VAL A 272 -3.33 16.26 -3.43
N VAL A 273 -2.40 16.57 -4.34
CA VAL A 273 -1.20 17.37 -4.05
C VAL A 273 -1.59 18.74 -3.49
N ILE A 274 -2.49 19.45 -4.17
CA ILE A 274 -2.93 20.79 -3.78
C ILE A 274 -3.58 20.75 -2.40
N LEU A 275 -4.50 19.80 -2.19
CA LEU A 275 -5.25 19.66 -0.95
C LEU A 275 -4.36 19.25 0.22
N THR A 276 -3.33 18.45 -0.03
CA THR A 276 -2.34 18.07 0.97
C THR A 276 -1.41 19.22 1.32
N LEU A 277 -0.98 20.03 0.34
CA LEU A 277 -0.19 21.24 0.60
C LEU A 277 -0.99 22.29 1.38
N ILE A 278 -2.26 22.50 1.06
CA ILE A 278 -3.14 23.38 1.86
C ILE A 278 -3.20 22.88 3.30
N SER A 279 -3.40 21.57 3.50
CA SER A 279 -3.42 20.95 4.84
C SER A 279 -2.09 21.14 5.59
N PHE A 280 -0.96 21.03 4.89
CA PHE A 280 0.37 21.28 5.42
C PHE A 280 0.53 22.72 5.90
N PHE A 281 0.20 23.72 5.07
CA PHE A 281 0.31 25.13 5.45
C PHE A 281 -0.67 25.52 6.57
N ILE A 282 -1.89 24.98 6.58
CA ILE A 282 -2.82 25.15 7.70
C ILE A 282 -2.19 24.63 9.01
N THR A 283 -1.57 23.45 8.96
CA THR A 283 -0.97 22.86 10.16
C THR A 283 0.21 23.69 10.69
N ILE A 284 1.08 24.19 9.80
CA ILE A 284 2.16 25.11 10.16
C ILE A 284 1.59 26.37 10.82
N PHE A 285 0.57 26.97 10.21
CA PHE A 285 -0.04 28.20 10.73
C PHE A 285 -0.60 28.00 12.14
N VAL A 286 -1.28 26.87 12.40
CA VAL A 286 -1.78 26.55 13.74
C VAL A 286 -0.64 26.30 14.73
N GLU A 287 0.45 25.63 14.33
CA GLU A 287 1.65 25.47 15.16
C GLU A 287 2.29 26.81 15.54
N MET A 288 2.35 27.76 14.61
CA MET A 288 2.87 29.11 14.85
C MET A 288 2.02 29.87 15.88
N LEU A 289 0.69 29.82 15.73
CA LEU A 289 -0.23 30.45 16.68
C LEU A 289 -0.15 29.83 18.08
N ARG A 290 -0.07 28.49 18.16
CA ARG A 290 0.00 27.77 19.44
C ARG A 290 1.31 28.04 20.18
N ASN A 291 2.44 27.92 19.50
CA ASN A 291 3.75 28.04 20.13
C ASN A 291 4.16 29.51 20.35
N LYS A 292 3.38 30.47 19.81
CA LYS A 292 3.69 31.91 19.77
C LYS A 292 5.11 32.17 19.24
N ALA A 293 5.57 31.31 18.33
CA ALA A 293 6.92 31.29 17.80
C ALA A 293 6.88 30.97 16.32
N PHE A 294 7.69 31.70 15.54
CA PHE A 294 7.75 31.54 14.08
C PHE A 294 8.82 30.54 13.67
N LYS A 295 10.01 30.62 14.30
CA LYS A 295 11.18 29.86 13.88
C LYS A 295 10.98 28.34 14.00
N LYS A 296 10.58 27.87 15.18
CA LYS A 296 10.48 26.43 15.45
C LYS A 296 9.46 25.70 14.54
N PRO A 297 8.20 26.16 14.39
CA PRO A 297 7.27 25.51 13.46
C PRO A 297 7.74 25.46 12.00
N LEU A 298 8.48 26.48 11.56
CA LEU A 298 9.08 26.50 10.22
C LEU A 298 10.24 25.50 10.11
N ASP A 299 11.12 25.44 11.11
CA ASP A 299 12.20 24.44 11.17
C ASP A 299 11.64 23.02 11.22
N ASP A 300 10.62 22.77 12.06
CA ASP A 300 9.95 21.48 12.21
C ASP A 300 9.20 21.09 10.91
N SER A 301 8.75 22.06 10.11
CA SER A 301 8.10 21.80 8.81
C SER A 301 9.03 21.12 7.80
N PHE A 302 10.36 21.13 7.99
CA PHE A 302 11.28 20.39 7.14
C PHE A 302 11.10 18.86 7.21
N GLU A 303 10.45 18.35 8.25
CA GLU A 303 10.08 16.93 8.34
C GLU A 303 9.12 16.51 7.22
N PHE A 304 8.35 17.44 6.66
CA PHE A 304 7.57 17.22 5.46
C PHE A 304 8.48 16.87 4.27
N PHE A 305 9.49 17.68 3.99
CA PHE A 305 10.40 17.44 2.86
C PHE A 305 11.27 16.20 3.07
N LYS A 306 11.67 15.89 4.31
CA LYS A 306 12.33 14.61 4.63
C LYS A 306 11.42 13.42 4.33
N GLY A 307 10.14 13.52 4.70
CA GLY A 307 9.13 12.53 4.35
C GLY A 307 8.92 12.39 2.84
N MET A 308 8.96 13.49 2.07
CA MET A 308 8.93 13.43 0.60
C MET A 308 10.09 12.58 0.05
N GLY A 309 11.30 12.70 0.62
CA GLY A 309 12.44 11.85 0.26
C GLY A 309 12.22 10.36 0.55
N GLN A 310 11.48 10.03 1.61
CA GLN A 310 11.08 8.64 1.89
C GLN A 310 10.10 8.13 0.83
N GLY A 311 9.09 8.92 0.45
CA GLY A 311 8.16 8.55 -0.62
C GLY A 311 8.88 8.31 -1.96
N PHE A 312 9.86 9.15 -2.28
CA PHE A 312 10.70 8.99 -3.47
C PHE A 312 11.45 7.64 -3.45
N THR A 313 12.22 7.39 -2.40
CA THR A 313 13.09 6.21 -2.31
C THR A 313 12.32 4.89 -2.14
N GLN A 314 11.17 4.90 -1.47
CA GLN A 314 10.41 3.69 -1.18
C GLN A 314 9.43 3.29 -2.29
N VAL A 315 8.89 4.26 -3.03
CA VAL A 315 7.81 3.99 -3.99
C VAL A 315 8.15 4.53 -5.38
N VAL A 316 8.53 5.79 -5.52
CA VAL A 316 8.70 6.41 -6.85
C VAL A 316 9.80 5.72 -7.67
N VAL A 317 10.95 5.42 -7.07
CA VAL A 317 12.05 4.72 -7.76
C VAL A 317 11.62 3.31 -8.21
N LEU A 318 10.71 2.67 -7.46
CA LEU A 318 10.16 1.37 -7.83
C LEU A 318 9.20 1.46 -9.02
N VAL A 319 8.31 2.45 -9.02
CA VAL A 319 7.41 2.71 -10.16
C VAL A 319 8.22 3.03 -11.42
N VAL A 320 9.24 3.89 -11.32
CA VAL A 320 10.17 4.18 -12.43
C VAL A 320 10.83 2.91 -12.96
N GLY A 321 11.30 2.03 -12.07
CA GLY A 321 11.85 0.73 -12.46
C GLY A 321 10.84 -0.14 -13.20
N GLY A 322 9.60 -0.23 -12.71
CA GLY A 322 8.51 -0.96 -13.34
C GLY A 322 8.16 -0.44 -14.74
N VAL A 323 8.10 0.88 -14.89
CA VAL A 323 7.83 1.55 -16.19
C VAL A 323 8.97 1.32 -17.15
N MET A 324 10.22 1.45 -16.71
CA MET A 324 11.38 1.14 -17.56
C MET A 324 11.37 -0.31 -18.03
N PHE A 325 10.97 -1.23 -17.16
CA PHE A 325 10.79 -2.64 -17.53
C PHE A 325 9.66 -2.80 -18.55
N ALA A 326 8.52 -2.15 -18.36
CA ALA A 326 7.39 -2.16 -19.29
C ALA A 326 7.74 -1.59 -20.67
N GLU A 327 8.43 -0.46 -20.71
CA GLU A 327 8.95 0.16 -21.93
C GLU A 327 9.91 -0.78 -22.65
N GLY A 328 10.82 -1.42 -21.93
CA GLY A 328 11.71 -2.43 -22.50
C GLY A 328 10.96 -3.61 -23.12
N MET A 329 9.96 -4.14 -22.42
CA MET A 329 9.09 -5.24 -22.88
C MET A 329 8.29 -4.85 -24.13
N SER A 330 7.76 -3.62 -24.16
CA SER A 330 7.06 -3.07 -25.32
C SER A 330 8.01 -2.89 -26.50
N ALA A 331 9.19 -2.32 -26.28
CA ALA A 331 10.19 -2.08 -27.32
C ALA A 331 10.64 -3.37 -28.02
N ILE A 332 10.72 -4.50 -27.32
CA ILE A 332 11.02 -5.80 -27.94
C ILE A 332 9.80 -6.50 -28.57
N GLY A 333 8.59 -5.93 -28.47
CA GLY A 333 7.38 -6.40 -29.17
C GLY A 333 6.51 -7.39 -28.40
N ILE A 334 6.61 -7.47 -27.07
CA ILE A 334 5.87 -8.49 -26.30
C ILE A 334 4.40 -8.17 -26.14
N ILE A 335 4.06 -6.90 -26.08
CA ILE A 335 2.67 -6.47 -25.93
C ILE A 335 1.84 -7.00 -27.12
N ASP A 336 2.30 -6.79 -28.36
CA ASP A 336 1.63 -7.26 -29.57
C ASP A 336 1.44 -8.80 -29.60
N MET A 337 2.43 -9.52 -29.06
CA MET A 337 2.38 -10.97 -28.97
C MET A 337 1.39 -11.47 -27.91
N LEU A 338 1.32 -10.79 -26.75
CA LEU A 338 0.31 -11.05 -25.73
C LEU A 338 -1.09 -10.79 -26.29
N THR A 339 -1.28 -9.71 -27.05
CA THR A 339 -2.54 -9.41 -27.75
C THR A 339 -2.97 -10.57 -28.63
N THR A 340 -2.08 -11.06 -29.48
CA THR A 340 -2.39 -12.18 -30.39
C THR A 340 -2.71 -13.48 -29.64
N SER A 341 -2.07 -13.71 -28.49
CA SER A 341 -2.23 -14.95 -27.70
C SER A 341 -3.52 -15.01 -26.89
N VAL A 342 -4.08 -13.86 -26.51
CA VAL A 342 -5.21 -13.76 -25.57
C VAL A 342 -6.54 -13.48 -26.28
N GLN A 343 -6.51 -12.95 -27.51
CA GLN A 343 -7.70 -12.60 -28.32
C GLN A 343 -8.73 -13.74 -28.52
N HIS A 344 -8.35 -15.01 -28.37
CA HIS A 344 -9.22 -16.17 -28.62
C HIS A 344 -9.63 -16.93 -27.35
N VAL A 345 -9.37 -16.40 -26.16
CA VAL A 345 -9.69 -17.06 -24.88
C VAL A 345 -10.98 -16.46 -24.28
N GLU A 346 -12.09 -17.20 -24.32
CA GLU A 346 -13.43 -16.78 -23.83
C GLU A 346 -13.51 -16.42 -22.32
N SER A 347 -12.40 -16.49 -21.58
CA SER A 347 -12.30 -16.10 -20.17
C SER A 347 -10.96 -15.46 -19.82
N ALA A 348 -10.34 -14.81 -20.80
CA ALA A 348 -9.04 -14.14 -20.68
C ALA A 348 -8.95 -13.25 -19.43
N GLY A 349 -9.96 -12.40 -19.17
CA GLY A 349 -9.97 -11.51 -18.01
C GLY A 349 -9.87 -12.23 -16.68
N THR A 350 -10.76 -13.20 -16.44
CA THR A 350 -10.74 -14.00 -15.21
C THR A 350 -9.40 -14.72 -15.02
N MET A 351 -8.88 -15.34 -16.06
CA MET A 351 -7.59 -16.06 -16.01
C MET A 351 -6.44 -15.10 -15.68
N LEU A 352 -6.37 -13.94 -16.34
CA LEU A 352 -5.36 -12.93 -16.08
C LEU A 352 -5.48 -12.38 -14.66
N THR A 353 -6.69 -12.10 -14.17
CA THR A 353 -6.92 -11.66 -12.79
C THR A 353 -6.36 -12.68 -11.78
N PHE A 354 -6.62 -13.98 -11.97
CA PHE A 354 -6.04 -15.03 -11.13
C PHE A 354 -4.52 -15.11 -11.22
N ILE A 355 -3.94 -14.97 -12.42
CA ILE A 355 -2.49 -15.02 -12.61
C ILE A 355 -1.80 -13.85 -11.88
N PHE A 356 -2.24 -12.62 -12.13
CA PHE A 356 -1.61 -11.43 -11.53
C PHE A 356 -1.83 -11.36 -10.02
N SER A 357 -3.05 -11.66 -9.56
CA SER A 357 -3.37 -11.69 -8.14
C SER A 357 -2.64 -12.83 -7.41
N GLY A 358 -2.58 -14.01 -8.03
CA GLY A 358 -1.87 -15.18 -7.50
C GLY A 358 -0.36 -14.97 -7.42
N ALA A 359 0.24 -14.40 -8.47
CA ALA A 359 1.66 -14.03 -8.46
C ALA A 359 1.96 -13.01 -7.35
N THR A 360 1.11 -11.99 -7.21
CA THR A 360 1.22 -10.96 -6.17
C THR A 360 1.10 -11.56 -4.76
N PHE A 361 0.17 -12.49 -4.57
CA PHE A 361 0.04 -13.26 -3.33
C PHE A 361 1.32 -14.04 -3.02
N LEU A 362 1.81 -14.86 -3.95
CA LEU A 362 2.98 -15.70 -3.71
C LEU A 362 4.23 -14.86 -3.40
N LEU A 363 4.46 -13.81 -4.17
CA LEU A 363 5.62 -12.94 -4.00
C LEU A 363 5.50 -12.11 -2.73
N GLY A 364 4.33 -11.55 -2.44
CA GLY A 364 4.09 -10.82 -1.21
C GLY A 364 4.25 -11.70 0.04
N LEU A 365 3.89 -12.98 -0.05
CA LEU A 365 4.10 -13.95 1.04
C LEU A 365 5.59 -14.17 1.32
N VAL A 366 6.41 -14.27 0.28
CA VAL A 366 7.87 -14.51 0.39
C VAL A 366 8.65 -13.24 0.74
N SER A 367 8.24 -12.08 0.21
CA SER A 367 8.96 -10.81 0.35
C SER A 367 8.52 -10.00 1.57
N GLY A 368 7.30 -10.20 2.07
CA GLY A 368 6.70 -9.38 3.13
C GLY A 368 6.17 -8.02 2.68
N GLY A 369 6.32 -7.70 1.38
CA GLY A 369 5.88 -6.44 0.78
C GLY A 369 5.16 -6.70 -0.55
N GLY A 370 3.85 -7.01 -0.49
CA GLY A 370 3.06 -7.28 -1.69
C GLY A 370 2.94 -6.08 -2.64
N LEU A 371 2.92 -4.85 -2.09
CA LEU A 371 2.83 -3.62 -2.90
C LEU A 371 4.00 -3.41 -3.84
N ALA A 372 5.18 -3.97 -3.53
CA ALA A 372 6.33 -3.83 -4.40
C ALA A 372 6.09 -4.47 -5.77
N MET A 373 5.42 -5.63 -5.79
CA MET A 373 5.01 -6.27 -7.03
C MET A 373 3.94 -5.48 -7.77
N PHE A 374 2.97 -4.94 -7.04
CA PHE A 374 1.96 -4.08 -7.63
C PHE A 374 2.58 -2.86 -8.33
N TYR A 375 3.42 -2.10 -7.63
CA TYR A 375 4.08 -0.92 -8.20
C TYR A 375 5.01 -1.24 -9.37
N ALA A 376 5.62 -2.43 -9.36
CA ALA A 376 6.51 -2.88 -10.41
C ALA A 376 5.79 -3.22 -11.72
N THR A 377 4.53 -3.64 -11.68
CA THR A 377 3.85 -4.21 -12.86
C THR A 377 2.52 -3.56 -13.20
N VAL A 378 2.02 -2.61 -12.40
CA VAL A 378 0.74 -1.94 -12.64
C VAL A 378 0.68 -1.25 -14.01
N ASP A 379 1.79 -0.65 -14.47
CA ASP A 379 1.85 0.01 -15.79
C ASP A 379 1.80 -0.97 -16.98
N LEU A 380 1.97 -2.27 -16.74
CA LEU A 380 1.74 -3.30 -17.75
C LEU A 380 0.25 -3.62 -17.92
N LEU A 381 -0.56 -3.38 -16.89
CA LEU A 381 -1.94 -3.86 -16.85
C LEU A 381 -2.86 -3.21 -17.89
N PRO A 382 -2.79 -1.90 -18.21
CA PRO A 382 -3.64 -1.31 -19.24
C PRO A 382 -3.48 -1.99 -20.60
N ASN A 383 -2.24 -2.22 -21.03
CA ASN A 383 -1.95 -2.85 -22.33
C ASN A 383 -2.39 -4.32 -22.37
N ILE A 384 -2.22 -5.04 -21.26
CA ILE A 384 -2.65 -6.43 -21.13
C ILE A 384 -4.18 -6.54 -21.10
N ALA A 385 -4.84 -5.59 -20.44
CA ALA A 385 -6.30 -5.54 -20.38
C ALA A 385 -6.90 -5.20 -21.75
N ALA A 386 -6.36 -4.19 -22.44
CA ALA A 386 -6.76 -3.84 -23.81
C ALA A 386 -6.59 -5.02 -24.77
N SER A 387 -5.50 -5.77 -24.62
CA SER A 387 -5.23 -7.00 -25.38
C SER A 387 -6.26 -8.11 -25.17
N ALA A 388 -6.86 -8.16 -23.99
CA ALA A 388 -7.92 -9.09 -23.62
C ALA A 388 -9.33 -8.52 -23.81
N ASN A 389 -9.45 -7.28 -24.32
CA ASN A 389 -10.71 -6.54 -24.44
C ASN A 389 -11.50 -6.46 -23.11
N ILE A 390 -10.78 -6.20 -22.01
CA ILE A 390 -11.34 -5.99 -20.67
C ILE A 390 -10.90 -4.65 -20.11
N ASP A 391 -11.59 -4.17 -19.08
CA ASP A 391 -11.12 -3.00 -18.31
C ASP A 391 -9.91 -3.37 -17.44
N GLY A 392 -8.90 -2.50 -17.40
CA GLY A 392 -7.70 -2.70 -16.59
C GLY A 392 -7.98 -2.79 -15.09
N ILE A 393 -9.08 -2.22 -14.59
CA ILE A 393 -9.45 -2.29 -13.18
C ILE A 393 -9.73 -3.73 -12.71
N LEU A 394 -10.23 -4.59 -13.60
CA LEU A 394 -10.50 -6.02 -13.34
C LEU A 394 -9.22 -6.79 -13.00
N LEU A 395 -8.06 -6.32 -13.50
CA LEU A 395 -6.75 -6.88 -13.18
C LEU A 395 -6.13 -6.18 -11.98
N ALA A 396 -6.15 -4.84 -11.98
CA ALA A 396 -5.37 -4.03 -11.06
C ALA A 396 -5.93 -4.02 -9.63
N LEU A 397 -7.24 -3.87 -9.47
CA LEU A 397 -7.85 -3.71 -8.15
C LEU A 397 -7.70 -4.98 -7.27
N PRO A 398 -8.10 -6.20 -7.70
CA PRO A 398 -7.88 -7.39 -6.90
C PRO A 398 -6.39 -7.63 -6.61
N MET A 399 -5.51 -7.38 -7.58
CA MET A 399 -4.07 -7.47 -7.41
C MET A 399 -3.57 -6.51 -6.31
N GLN A 400 -4.02 -5.25 -6.31
CA GLN A 400 -3.67 -4.25 -5.31
C GLN A 400 -4.19 -4.62 -3.90
N LEU A 401 -5.45 -5.06 -3.80
CA LEU A 401 -6.04 -5.41 -2.51
C LEU A 401 -5.33 -6.63 -1.90
N ILE A 402 -5.00 -7.62 -2.72
CA ILE A 402 -4.25 -8.81 -2.30
C ILE A 402 -2.81 -8.44 -1.90
N ALA A 403 -2.17 -7.51 -2.62
CA ALA A 403 -0.87 -6.97 -2.27
C ALA A 403 -0.82 -6.37 -0.85
N ASN A 404 -1.92 -5.73 -0.42
CA ASN A 404 -2.06 -5.22 0.94
C ASN A 404 -2.38 -6.33 1.96
N LEU A 405 -3.33 -7.22 1.65
CA LEU A 405 -3.76 -8.30 2.55
C LEU A 405 -2.63 -9.27 2.91
N VAL A 406 -1.84 -9.68 1.92
CA VAL A 406 -0.81 -10.72 2.09
C VAL A 406 0.29 -10.34 3.10
N ARG A 407 0.53 -9.04 3.31
CA ARG A 407 1.49 -8.54 4.31
C ARG A 407 1.16 -9.05 5.71
N SER A 408 -0.12 -9.24 6.01
CA SER A 408 -0.59 -9.70 7.31
C SER A 408 -0.35 -11.19 7.56
N ILE A 409 0.12 -11.95 6.57
CA ILE A 409 0.38 -13.39 6.68
C ILE A 409 1.80 -13.78 6.24
N SER A 410 2.67 -12.79 5.97
CA SER A 410 4.06 -13.03 5.62
C SER A 410 4.98 -12.99 6.86
N PRO A 411 5.86 -13.99 7.05
CA PRO A 411 6.75 -14.05 8.22
C PRO A 411 7.86 -13.00 8.21
N VAL A 412 8.08 -12.35 7.07
CA VAL A 412 9.11 -11.31 6.91
C VAL A 412 8.51 -9.91 6.79
N ALA A 413 7.19 -9.77 6.84
CA ALA A 413 6.54 -8.46 6.81
C ALA A 413 6.86 -7.66 8.08
N ALA A 414 7.22 -6.39 7.91
CA ALA A 414 7.60 -5.51 9.02
C ALA A 414 6.54 -5.44 10.12
N VAL A 415 5.25 -5.39 9.77
CA VAL A 415 4.15 -5.36 10.74
C VAL A 415 4.10 -6.62 11.61
N ILE A 416 4.30 -7.80 11.00
CA ILE A 416 4.33 -9.08 11.73
C ILE A 416 5.56 -9.14 12.62
N MET A 417 6.73 -8.74 12.12
CA MET A 417 7.98 -8.72 12.87
C MET A 417 7.91 -7.78 14.08
N VAL A 418 7.36 -6.57 13.90
CA VAL A 418 7.17 -5.59 14.97
C VAL A 418 6.26 -6.15 16.06
N VAL A 419 5.08 -6.65 15.69
CA VAL A 419 4.13 -7.19 16.67
C VAL A 419 4.73 -8.40 17.40
N ALA A 420 5.32 -9.34 16.66
CA ALA A 420 5.95 -10.53 17.22
C ALA A 420 7.12 -10.18 18.16
N SER A 421 7.92 -9.18 17.80
CA SER A 421 9.03 -8.67 18.63
C SER A 421 8.54 -8.07 19.94
N ILE A 422 7.50 -7.23 19.90
CA ILE A 422 6.96 -6.57 21.10
C ILE A 422 6.38 -7.60 22.08
N ILE A 423 5.64 -8.60 21.59
CA ILE A 423 5.07 -9.65 22.43
C ILE A 423 6.03 -10.82 22.71
N LYS A 424 7.24 -10.77 22.17
CA LYS A 424 8.31 -11.78 22.34
C LYS A 424 7.91 -13.20 21.91
N VAL A 425 7.26 -13.33 20.76
CA VAL A 425 6.92 -14.64 20.15
C VAL A 425 7.51 -14.76 18.76
N SER A 426 7.49 -15.98 18.20
CA SER A 426 7.86 -16.17 16.80
C SER A 426 6.84 -15.52 15.86
N PRO A 427 7.25 -14.92 14.72
CA PRO A 427 6.35 -14.37 13.70
C PRO A 427 5.25 -15.36 13.27
N MET A 428 5.56 -16.66 13.27
CA MET A 428 4.64 -17.71 12.89
C MET A 428 3.45 -17.86 13.86
N GLU A 429 3.63 -17.53 15.15
CA GLU A 429 2.51 -17.53 16.11
C GLU A 429 1.50 -16.43 15.80
N ILE A 430 1.97 -15.26 15.33
CA ILE A 430 1.08 -14.20 14.86
C ILE A 430 0.39 -14.62 13.55
N ILE A 431 1.12 -15.21 12.61
CA ILE A 431 0.54 -15.65 11.33
C ILE A 431 -0.58 -16.67 11.53
N LYS A 432 -0.46 -17.59 12.50
CA LYS A 432 -1.55 -18.51 12.85
C LYS A 432 -2.83 -17.77 13.25
N ARG A 433 -2.71 -16.58 13.83
CA ARG A 433 -3.84 -15.73 14.23
C ARG A 433 -4.40 -14.90 13.09
N THR A 434 -3.58 -14.49 12.12
CA THR A 434 -4.00 -13.64 11.01
C THR A 434 -4.42 -14.42 9.76
N SER A 435 -3.95 -15.66 9.60
CA SER A 435 -4.09 -16.47 8.38
C SER A 435 -5.52 -16.60 7.88
N VAL A 436 -6.44 -17.14 8.69
CA VAL A 436 -7.81 -17.39 8.25
C VAL A 436 -8.56 -16.09 7.91
N PRO A 437 -8.58 -15.05 8.77
CA PRO A 437 -9.22 -13.80 8.40
C PRO A 437 -8.69 -13.19 7.10
N VAL A 438 -7.38 -13.24 6.88
CA VAL A 438 -6.75 -12.70 5.67
C VAL A 438 -7.06 -13.55 4.43
N ILE A 439 -7.02 -14.88 4.53
CA ILE A 439 -7.38 -15.78 3.42
C ILE A 439 -8.85 -15.59 3.05
N VAL A 440 -9.75 -15.47 4.03
CA VAL A 440 -11.15 -15.13 3.80
C VAL A 440 -11.26 -13.79 3.08
N GLY A 441 -10.49 -12.78 3.49
CA GLY A 441 -10.40 -11.49 2.81
C GLY A 441 -9.97 -11.62 1.34
N ILE A 442 -8.92 -12.38 1.06
CA ILE A 442 -8.41 -12.61 -0.30
C ILE A 442 -9.46 -13.30 -1.18
N ILE A 443 -10.14 -14.32 -0.64
CA ILE A 443 -11.21 -15.02 -1.36
C ILE A 443 -12.36 -14.04 -1.66
N MET A 444 -12.76 -13.22 -0.69
CA MET A 444 -13.82 -12.22 -0.88
C MET A 444 -13.43 -11.17 -1.91
N VAL A 445 -12.18 -10.67 -1.89
CA VAL A 445 -11.68 -9.76 -2.92
C VAL A 445 -11.81 -10.37 -4.30
N MET A 446 -11.37 -11.61 -4.50
CA MET A 446 -11.43 -12.28 -5.80
C MET A 446 -12.88 -12.47 -6.27
N ILE A 447 -13.76 -12.96 -5.40
CA ILE A 447 -15.17 -13.19 -5.72
C ILE A 447 -15.85 -11.87 -6.08
N LEU A 448 -15.72 -10.85 -5.24
CA LEU A 448 -16.38 -9.56 -5.46
C LEU A 448 -15.82 -8.86 -6.70
N SER A 449 -14.51 -8.92 -6.94
CA SER A 449 -13.91 -8.32 -8.14
C SER A 449 -14.44 -8.97 -9.42
N LEU A 450 -14.57 -10.30 -9.47
CA LEU A 450 -15.06 -11.01 -10.66
C LEU A 450 -16.58 -10.88 -10.90
N ILE A 451 -17.35 -10.50 -9.87
CA ILE A 451 -18.81 -10.33 -9.98
C ILE A 451 -19.17 -8.87 -10.30
N ILE A 452 -18.41 -7.91 -9.77
CA ILE A 452 -18.74 -6.48 -9.82
C ILE A 452 -18.05 -5.78 -11.00
N LEU A 453 -16.80 -6.14 -11.29
CA LEU A 453 -15.99 -5.58 -12.39
C LEU A 453 -16.11 -6.51 -13.61
#